data_AF-A0A0T1SL28-F1
#
_entry.id   AF-A0A0T1SL28-F1
#
_cell.length_a   1.000
_cell.length_b   1.000
_cell.length_c   1.000
_cell.angle_alpha   90.00
_cell.angle_beta   90.00
_cell.angle_gamma   90.00
#
_symmetry.space_group_name_H-M   'P 1'
#
loop_
_entity.id
_entity.type
_entity.pdbx_description
1 polymer ?
#
loop_
_entity_poly.entity_id
_entity_poly.type
_entity_poly.pdbx_seq_one_letter_code
_entity_poly.pdbx_strand_id
1 'polypeptide(L)'
;MTVPALLPTPSPSPVAAAYARLAEVFPGLRIRETAQGEPLPRGAGWVGADQLAAGGPVLDAFLAWDDAQVLRDHGTRARPDVVASFGLHRYAWPACLLVTVPWFLERRVPRLPARNVSFQRALGRMAVRVEEFACLPDDPGATLPGARVVADEDALRAEVRTSLAEHFEAVLDGFGPRMRRGRRALWGMATDEIVEGLWYIGALLGEEPRAMAELDLLMPGTAKPYKPYAGSAGFRELTGSQGPDGTPRATRDRATCCFFYTLRPEDTCLTCPRTCDAERVRRLAATA
;
A
#
# COMPACT_ATOMS: atom_id res chain seq x y z
N MET A 1 6.22 -49.81 22.32
CA MET A 1 6.51 -49.22 21.00
C MET A 1 5.82 -47.87 20.93
N THR A 2 6.56 -46.80 21.17
CA THR A 2 6.08 -45.41 21.06
C THR A 2 6.15 -45.01 19.59
N VAL A 3 4.99 -44.81 18.95
CA VAL A 3 4.90 -44.28 17.59
C VAL A 3 5.33 -42.80 17.65
N PRO A 4 6.34 -42.36 16.89
CA PRO A 4 6.68 -40.94 16.82
C PRO A 4 5.49 -40.17 16.24
N ALA A 5 4.99 -39.18 16.97
CA ALA A 5 4.06 -38.21 16.42
C ALA A 5 4.79 -37.46 15.29
N LEU A 6 4.41 -37.71 14.04
CA LEU A 6 4.81 -36.88 12.91
C LEU A 6 4.27 -35.48 13.17
N LEU A 7 5.17 -34.55 13.50
CA LEU A 7 4.85 -33.13 13.50
C LEU A 7 4.41 -32.77 12.07
N PRO A 8 3.28 -32.07 11.88
CA PRO A 8 2.86 -31.64 10.56
C PRO A 8 3.97 -30.78 9.95
N THR A 9 4.40 -31.13 8.74
CA THR A 9 5.24 -30.24 7.94
C THR A 9 4.54 -28.90 7.78
N PRO A 10 5.21 -27.76 8.03
CA PRO A 10 4.59 -26.46 7.87
C PRO A 10 4.07 -26.34 6.43
N SER A 11 2.78 -26.05 6.29
CA SER A 11 2.17 -25.79 4.99
C SER A 11 2.93 -24.65 4.31
N PRO A 12 3.18 -24.74 2.99
CA PRO A 12 3.84 -23.66 2.27
C PRO A 12 2.99 -22.39 2.41
N SER A 13 3.64 -21.26 2.68
CA SER A 13 2.95 -19.98 2.79
C SER A 13 2.37 -19.57 1.43
N PRO A 14 1.12 -19.08 1.38
CA PRO A 14 0.50 -18.64 0.14
C PRO A 14 1.14 -17.36 -0.43
N VAL A 15 1.87 -16.57 0.37
CA VAL A 15 2.37 -15.24 -0.02
C VAL A 15 3.89 -15.08 0.07
N ALA A 16 4.60 -16.05 0.64
CA ALA A 16 6.05 -15.96 0.86
C ALA A 16 6.84 -15.65 -0.43
N ALA A 17 6.49 -16.28 -1.55
CA ALA A 17 7.14 -16.05 -2.84
C ALA A 17 6.99 -14.59 -3.31
N ALA A 18 5.78 -14.04 -3.21
CA ALA A 18 5.49 -12.65 -3.57
C ALA A 18 6.25 -11.65 -2.69
N TYR A 19 6.33 -11.91 -1.38
CA TYR A 19 7.08 -11.04 -0.46
C TYR A 19 8.60 -11.17 -0.63
N ALA A 20 9.11 -12.35 -0.96
CA ALA A 20 10.51 -12.54 -1.33
C ALA A 20 10.84 -11.75 -2.61
N ARG A 21 10.00 -11.85 -3.64
CA ARG A 21 10.17 -11.10 -4.89
C ARG A 21 10.11 -9.58 -4.67
N LEU A 22 9.20 -9.11 -3.81
CA LEU A 22 9.16 -7.70 -3.41
C LEU A 22 10.46 -7.26 -2.73
N ALA A 23 11.01 -8.10 -1.84
CA ALA A 23 12.24 -7.80 -1.11
C ALA A 23 13.48 -7.73 -2.02
N GLU A 24 13.48 -8.46 -3.13
CA GLU A 24 14.52 -8.40 -4.18
C GLU A 24 14.51 -7.06 -4.91
N VAL A 25 13.35 -6.63 -5.41
CA VAL A 25 13.24 -5.40 -6.22
C VAL A 25 13.16 -4.12 -5.39
N PHE A 26 12.67 -4.22 -4.15
CA PHE A 26 12.59 -3.09 -3.23
C PHE A 26 13.20 -3.43 -1.85
N PRO A 27 14.55 -3.39 -1.72
CA PRO A 27 15.25 -3.78 -0.50
C PRO A 27 14.88 -3.01 0.77
N GLY A 28 14.32 -1.81 0.60
CA GLY A 28 13.86 -0.94 1.70
C GLY A 28 12.62 -1.44 2.43
N LEU A 29 11.92 -2.45 1.90
CA LEU A 29 10.80 -3.10 2.57
C LEU A 29 11.12 -4.58 2.82
N ARG A 30 10.90 -5.02 4.06
CA ARG A 30 11.05 -6.43 4.47
C ARG A 30 9.80 -6.88 5.17
N ILE A 31 9.15 -7.91 4.63
CA ILE A 31 7.94 -8.48 5.19
C ILE A 31 8.28 -9.84 5.78
N ARG A 32 7.84 -10.08 7.02
CA ARG A 32 7.92 -11.40 7.66
C ARG A 32 6.54 -11.90 8.02
N GLU A 33 6.31 -13.18 7.76
CA GLU A 33 5.12 -13.86 8.26
C GLU A 33 5.37 -14.34 9.69
N THR A 34 4.36 -14.17 10.53
CA THR A 34 4.35 -14.63 11.93
C THR A 34 3.46 -15.86 12.01
N ALA A 35 3.91 -16.90 12.70
CA ALA A 35 3.17 -18.14 12.79
C ALA A 35 1.84 -17.95 13.54
N GLN A 36 0.91 -18.89 13.34
CA GLN A 36 -0.33 -18.92 14.09
C GLN A 36 -0.06 -19.07 15.59
N GLY A 37 -0.69 -18.25 16.41
CA GLY A 37 -0.51 -18.23 17.87
C GLY A 37 0.70 -17.43 18.38
N GLU A 38 1.64 -17.06 17.51
CA GLU A 38 2.72 -16.15 17.90
C GLU A 38 2.23 -14.70 17.94
N PRO A 39 2.56 -13.90 18.97
CA PRO A 39 2.18 -12.51 19.03
C PRO A 39 2.90 -11.71 17.95
N LEU A 40 2.17 -10.78 17.31
CA LEU A 40 2.82 -9.81 16.43
C LEU A 40 3.74 -8.89 17.25
N PRO A 41 4.89 -8.47 16.70
CA PRO A 41 5.83 -7.63 17.41
C PRO A 41 5.20 -6.28 17.78
N ARG A 42 5.55 -5.81 18.98
CA ARG A 42 5.13 -4.51 19.56
C ARG A 42 6.32 -3.89 20.28
N GLY A 43 6.38 -2.55 20.33
CA GLY A 43 7.47 -1.84 20.99
C GLY A 43 8.78 -1.90 20.20
N ALA A 44 9.85 -1.29 20.71
CA ALA A 44 11.15 -1.20 20.03
C ALA A 44 11.05 -0.71 18.56
N GLY A 45 10.17 0.28 18.33
CA GLY A 45 9.88 0.85 17.02
C GLY A 45 8.80 0.12 16.21
N TRP A 46 8.29 -1.03 16.68
CA TRP A 46 7.11 -1.69 16.13
C TRP A 46 5.82 -1.07 16.67
N VAL A 47 4.89 -0.80 15.77
CA VAL A 47 3.51 -0.41 16.07
C VAL A 47 2.57 -1.34 15.31
N GLY A 48 1.48 -1.79 15.94
CA GLY A 48 0.46 -2.52 15.18
C GLY A 48 -0.52 -1.59 14.51
N ALA A 49 -1.08 -2.04 13.39
CA ALA A 49 -2.07 -1.27 12.65
C ALA A 49 -3.37 -1.09 13.45
N ASP A 50 -3.73 -2.06 14.29
CA ASP A 50 -4.80 -1.95 15.28
C ASP A 50 -4.56 -0.84 16.33
N GLN A 51 -3.30 -0.62 16.74
CA GLN A 51 -2.95 0.50 17.63
C GLN A 51 -3.02 1.84 16.91
N LEU A 52 -2.70 1.89 15.62
CA LEU A 52 -2.91 3.09 14.80
C LEU A 52 -4.41 3.36 14.61
N ALA A 53 -5.18 2.31 14.33
CA ALA A 53 -6.63 2.36 14.16
C ALA A 53 -7.37 2.81 15.45
N ALA A 54 -6.90 2.37 16.62
CA ALA A 54 -7.43 2.83 17.90
C ALA A 54 -7.16 4.32 18.18
N GLY A 55 -6.18 4.92 17.49
CA GLY A 55 -5.77 6.30 17.70
C GLY A 55 -5.07 6.51 19.06
N GLY A 56 -5.24 7.69 19.64
CA GLY A 56 -4.72 8.03 20.96
C GLY A 56 -3.18 8.07 21.04
N PRO A 57 -2.59 7.79 22.22
CA PRO A 57 -1.16 8.04 22.49
C PRO A 57 -0.19 7.29 21.57
N VAL A 58 -0.57 6.11 21.06
CA VAL A 58 0.29 5.37 20.15
C VAL A 58 0.34 6.03 18.77
N LEU A 59 -0.81 6.48 18.26
CA LEU A 59 -0.85 7.29 17.04
C LEU A 59 -0.17 8.64 17.23
N ASP A 60 -0.30 9.27 18.40
CA ASP A 60 0.43 10.50 18.75
C ASP A 60 1.95 10.32 18.67
N ALA A 61 2.47 9.26 19.30
CA ALA A 61 3.89 8.94 19.24
C ALA A 61 4.33 8.60 17.81
N PHE A 62 3.47 7.92 17.05
CA PHE A 62 3.71 7.63 15.64
C PHE A 62 3.84 8.93 14.81
N LEU A 63 2.96 9.91 15.00
CA LEU A 63 2.99 11.19 14.27
C LEU A 63 4.06 12.15 14.77
N ALA A 64 4.41 12.12 16.06
CA ALA A 64 5.48 12.94 16.62
C ALA A 64 6.84 12.64 15.97
N TRP A 65 7.04 11.39 15.53
CA TRP A 65 8.21 11.03 14.75
C TRP A 65 8.23 11.74 13.39
N ASP A 66 7.09 11.82 12.69
CA ASP A 66 6.97 12.52 11.40
C ASP A 66 7.15 14.04 11.57
N ASP A 67 6.61 14.64 12.62
CA ASP A 67 6.81 16.06 12.95
C ASP A 67 8.30 16.37 13.18
N ALA A 68 8.96 15.53 14.00
CA ALA A 68 10.39 15.66 14.26
C ALA A 68 11.23 15.45 12.99
N GLN A 69 10.85 14.52 12.11
CA GLN A 69 11.54 14.35 10.83
C GLN A 69 11.36 15.57 9.93
N VAL A 70 10.13 16.07 9.77
CA VAL A 70 9.86 17.25 8.94
C VAL A 70 10.70 18.44 9.40
N LEU A 71 10.80 18.67 10.72
CA LEU A 71 11.63 19.74 11.25
C LEU A 71 13.12 19.55 10.92
N ARG A 72 13.65 18.32 11.04
CA ARG A 72 15.05 18.02 10.72
C ARG A 72 15.35 18.22 9.23
N ASP A 73 14.49 17.70 8.36
CA ASP A 73 14.75 17.63 6.92
C ASP A 73 14.45 18.97 6.23
N HIS A 74 13.48 19.74 6.75
CA HIS A 74 13.01 20.98 6.09
C HIS A 74 13.29 22.27 6.87
N GLY A 75 13.75 22.18 8.12
CA GLY A 75 14.01 23.34 8.98
C GLY A 75 12.75 24.09 9.43
N THR A 76 11.56 23.56 9.15
CA THR A 76 10.27 24.16 9.51
C THR A 76 9.30 23.09 9.98
N ARG A 77 8.34 23.47 10.83
CA ARG A 77 7.28 22.56 11.27
C ARG A 77 6.13 22.54 10.27
N ALA A 78 5.66 21.35 9.94
CA ALA A 78 4.42 21.19 9.18
C ALA A 78 3.20 21.51 10.06
N ARG A 79 2.08 21.86 9.42
CA ARG A 79 0.78 21.86 10.13
C ARG A 79 0.45 20.43 10.59
N PRO A 80 -0.25 20.24 11.72
CA PRO A 80 -0.58 18.91 12.23
C PRO A 80 -1.31 18.00 11.22
N ASP A 81 -2.22 18.55 10.40
CA ASP A 81 -2.93 17.79 9.35
C ASP A 81 -2.02 17.31 8.22
N VAL A 82 -0.93 18.05 7.95
CA VAL A 82 0.09 17.68 6.96
C VAL A 82 1.01 16.60 7.53
N VAL A 83 1.40 16.70 8.81
CA VAL A 83 2.11 15.63 9.52
C VAL A 83 1.30 14.33 9.51
N ALA A 84 0.01 14.41 9.83
CA ALA A 84 -0.90 13.27 9.76
C ALA A 84 -0.99 12.66 8.35
N SER A 85 -0.94 13.50 7.31
CA SER A 85 -0.93 13.05 5.91
C SER A 85 0.31 12.23 5.59
N PHE A 86 1.48 12.67 6.03
CA PHE A 86 2.74 11.93 5.81
C PHE A 86 2.81 10.66 6.63
N GLY A 87 2.39 10.71 7.90
CA GLY A 87 2.31 9.52 8.73
C GLY A 87 1.41 8.46 8.11
N LEU A 88 0.24 8.86 7.61
CA LEU A 88 -0.67 7.95 6.91
C LEU A 88 -0.04 7.41 5.64
N HIS A 89 0.52 8.26 4.77
CA HIS A 89 1.19 7.84 3.53
C HIS A 89 2.30 6.81 3.80
N ARG A 90 3.19 7.09 4.76
CA ARG A 90 4.33 6.21 5.13
C ARG A 90 3.90 4.84 5.65
N TYR A 91 2.72 4.76 6.24
CA TYR A 91 2.14 3.49 6.70
C TYR A 91 1.32 2.80 5.59
N ALA A 92 0.44 3.55 4.93
CA ALA A 92 -0.52 3.04 3.97
C ALA A 92 0.15 2.50 2.71
N TRP A 93 1.20 3.17 2.22
CA TRP A 93 1.94 2.74 1.03
C TRP A 93 2.46 1.29 1.16
N PRO A 94 3.27 0.92 2.18
CA PRO A 94 3.70 -0.46 2.33
C PRO A 94 2.57 -1.41 2.75
N ALA A 95 1.54 -0.92 3.48
CA ALA A 95 0.39 -1.75 3.84
C ALA A 95 -0.44 -2.19 2.62
N CYS A 96 -0.60 -1.33 1.61
CA CYS A 96 -1.24 -1.69 0.34
C CYS A 96 -0.51 -2.84 -0.35
N LEU A 97 0.83 -2.79 -0.37
CA LEU A 97 1.68 -3.80 -1.01
C LEU A 97 1.54 -5.20 -0.38
N LEU A 98 1.13 -5.28 0.89
CA LEU A 98 0.89 -6.57 1.55
C LEU A 98 -0.20 -7.38 0.84
N VAL A 99 -1.17 -6.72 0.19
CA VAL A 99 -2.28 -7.35 -0.54
C VAL A 99 -2.06 -7.28 -2.04
N THR A 100 -1.63 -6.13 -2.57
CA THR A 100 -1.56 -5.92 -4.03
C THR A 100 -0.43 -6.69 -4.68
N VAL A 101 0.70 -6.92 -4.00
CA VAL A 101 1.83 -7.65 -4.59
C VAL A 101 1.56 -9.15 -4.72
N PRO A 102 1.06 -9.86 -3.69
CA PRO A 102 0.63 -11.26 -3.85
C PRO A 102 -0.45 -11.43 -4.92
N TRP A 103 -1.38 -10.48 -5.03
CA TRP A 103 -2.41 -10.52 -6.06
C TRP A 103 -1.81 -10.37 -7.46
N PHE A 104 -0.94 -9.37 -7.65
CA PHE A 104 -0.33 -9.07 -8.94
C PHE A 104 0.63 -10.16 -9.45
N LEU A 105 1.38 -10.79 -8.54
CA LEU A 105 2.37 -11.80 -8.89
C LEU A 105 1.79 -13.21 -8.98
N GLU A 106 0.90 -13.57 -8.04
CA GLU A 106 0.51 -14.96 -7.81
C GLU A 106 -1.01 -15.17 -7.85
N ARG A 107 -1.80 -14.13 -8.15
CA ARG A 107 -3.29 -14.18 -8.10
C ARG A 107 -3.83 -14.64 -6.74
N ARG A 108 -3.13 -14.30 -5.67
CA ARG A 108 -3.53 -14.59 -4.28
C ARG A 108 -3.77 -13.33 -3.49
N VAL A 109 -4.90 -13.27 -2.80
CA VAL A 109 -5.31 -12.08 -2.05
C VAL A 109 -5.35 -12.41 -0.55
N PRO A 110 -4.33 -12.06 0.24
CA PRO A 110 -4.39 -12.27 1.68
C PRO A 110 -5.42 -11.33 2.32
N ARG A 111 -6.20 -11.83 3.29
CA ARG A 111 -7.06 -11.01 4.13
C ARG A 111 -6.27 -10.52 5.34
N LEU A 112 -6.03 -9.22 5.42
CA LEU A 112 -5.14 -8.61 6.43
C LEU A 112 -5.85 -7.53 7.24
N PRO A 113 -6.76 -7.89 8.16
CA PRO A 113 -7.35 -6.91 9.08
C PRO A 113 -6.26 -6.24 9.93
N ALA A 114 -6.52 -5.04 10.46
CA ALA A 114 -5.53 -4.24 11.19
C ALA A 114 -4.85 -5.00 12.36
N ARG A 115 -5.55 -5.93 13.02
CA ARG A 115 -4.98 -6.79 14.07
C ARG A 115 -3.85 -7.72 13.61
N ASN A 116 -3.75 -7.96 12.29
CA ASN A 116 -2.84 -8.91 11.68
C ASN A 116 -1.61 -8.24 11.05
N VAL A 117 -1.38 -6.95 11.30
CA VAL A 117 -0.26 -6.20 10.73
C VAL A 117 0.46 -5.38 11.80
N SER A 118 1.79 -5.52 11.85
CA SER A 118 2.69 -4.61 12.58
C SER A 118 3.71 -3.98 11.65
N PHE A 119 4.05 -2.73 11.91
CA PHE A 119 4.97 -1.92 11.11
C PHE A 119 6.12 -1.40 11.97
N GLN A 120 7.35 -1.53 11.47
CA GLN A 120 8.55 -0.93 12.02
C GLN A 120 9.14 0.03 10.99
N ARG A 121 8.72 1.28 11.10
CA ARG A 121 9.06 2.36 10.16
C ARG A 121 10.55 2.54 9.95
N ALA A 122 11.33 2.65 11.03
CA ALA A 122 12.74 3.03 10.95
C ALA A 122 13.62 2.03 10.18
N LEU A 123 13.20 0.76 10.12
CA LEU A 123 13.91 -0.30 9.42
C LEU A 123 13.16 -0.82 8.20
N GLY A 124 12.04 -0.17 7.83
CA GLY A 124 11.20 -0.59 6.71
C GLY A 124 10.70 -2.04 6.83
N ARG A 125 10.27 -2.46 8.03
CA ARG A 125 9.81 -3.84 8.25
C ARG A 125 8.31 -3.92 8.49
N MET A 126 7.69 -4.98 7.99
CA MET A 126 6.34 -5.37 8.33
C MET A 126 6.32 -6.80 8.85
N ALA A 127 5.49 -7.04 9.84
CA ALA A 127 5.16 -8.39 10.32
C ALA A 127 3.67 -8.60 10.07
N VAL A 128 3.35 -9.72 9.43
CA VAL A 128 1.98 -10.04 9.06
C VAL A 128 1.59 -11.42 9.57
N ARG A 129 0.31 -11.60 9.86
CA ARG A 129 -0.29 -12.92 10.08
C ARG A 129 -1.33 -13.17 8.99
N VAL A 130 -1.05 -14.13 8.12
CA VAL A 130 -1.98 -14.55 7.06
C VAL A 130 -2.78 -15.75 7.59
N GLU A 131 -4.06 -15.51 7.86
CA GLU A 131 -4.99 -16.55 8.36
C GLU A 131 -5.80 -17.16 7.22
N GLU A 132 -6.08 -16.36 6.20
CA GLU A 132 -6.83 -16.77 5.01
C GLU A 132 -6.41 -15.93 3.79
N PHE A 133 -6.65 -16.49 2.60
CA PHE A 133 -6.41 -15.80 1.33
C PHE A 133 -7.40 -16.28 0.27
N ALA A 134 -7.75 -15.39 -0.66
CA ALA A 134 -8.52 -15.77 -1.84
C ALA A 134 -7.60 -16.17 -3.01
N CYS A 135 -8.03 -17.13 -3.82
CA CYS A 135 -7.32 -17.59 -5.02
C CYS A 135 -8.30 -18.11 -6.08
N LEU A 136 -7.81 -18.34 -7.30
CA LEU A 136 -8.60 -18.89 -8.40
C LEU A 136 -8.72 -20.43 -8.30
N PRO A 137 -9.68 -21.08 -8.99
CA PRO A 137 -9.92 -22.52 -8.86
C PRO A 137 -8.73 -23.40 -9.23
N ASP A 138 -7.91 -22.94 -10.19
CA ASP A 138 -6.74 -23.67 -10.69
C ASP A 138 -5.44 -23.32 -9.93
N ASP A 139 -5.51 -22.49 -8.89
CA ASP A 139 -4.33 -22.12 -8.09
C ASP A 139 -3.82 -23.35 -7.30
N PRO A 140 -2.52 -23.69 -7.37
CA PRO A 140 -1.94 -24.80 -6.56
C PRO A 140 -2.16 -24.65 -5.05
N GLY A 141 -2.38 -23.43 -4.57
CA GLY A 141 -2.68 -23.06 -3.21
C GLY A 141 -4.14 -23.28 -2.81
N ALA A 142 -5.05 -23.62 -3.73
CA ALA A 142 -6.49 -23.79 -3.46
C ALA A 142 -6.79 -24.87 -2.40
N THR A 143 -5.87 -25.80 -2.16
CA THR A 143 -5.99 -26.85 -1.14
C THR A 143 -5.28 -26.50 0.18
N LEU A 144 -4.64 -25.33 0.28
CA LEU A 144 -3.94 -24.91 1.51
C LEU A 144 -4.95 -24.51 2.60
N PRO A 145 -4.60 -24.69 3.88
CA PRO A 145 -5.40 -24.15 4.97
C PRO A 145 -5.63 -22.64 4.80
N GLY A 146 -6.88 -22.19 4.98
CA GLY A 146 -7.26 -20.79 4.83
C GLY A 146 -7.48 -20.33 3.38
N ALA A 147 -7.34 -21.21 2.38
CA ALA A 147 -7.69 -20.87 1.00
C ALA A 147 -9.20 -20.67 0.83
N ARG A 148 -9.60 -19.59 0.17
CA ARG A 148 -10.96 -19.34 -0.30
C ARG A 148 -10.96 -19.23 -1.82
N VAL A 149 -11.50 -20.23 -2.49
CA VAL A 149 -11.58 -20.22 -3.95
C VAL A 149 -12.69 -19.27 -4.39
N VAL A 150 -12.37 -18.34 -5.29
CA VAL A 150 -13.33 -17.44 -5.96
C VAL A 150 -13.52 -17.86 -7.42
N ALA A 151 -14.62 -17.41 -8.03
CA ALA A 151 -15.04 -17.90 -9.35
C ALA A 151 -14.11 -17.46 -10.49
N ASP A 152 -13.66 -16.22 -10.48
CA ASP A 152 -12.93 -15.59 -11.59
C ASP A 152 -12.07 -14.39 -11.14
N GLU A 153 -11.37 -13.78 -12.09
CA GLU A 153 -10.50 -12.60 -11.89
C GLU A 153 -11.27 -11.38 -11.37
N ASP A 154 -12.54 -11.19 -11.75
CA ASP A 154 -13.34 -10.05 -11.29
C ASP A 154 -13.70 -10.22 -9.81
N ALA A 155 -14.07 -11.43 -9.41
CA ALA A 155 -14.26 -11.81 -8.01
C ALA A 155 -12.95 -11.66 -7.22
N LEU A 156 -11.80 -12.04 -7.79
CA LEU A 156 -10.51 -11.87 -7.14
C LEU A 156 -10.15 -10.39 -6.91
N ARG A 157 -10.40 -9.51 -7.89
CA ARG A 157 -10.25 -8.05 -7.70
C ARG A 157 -11.22 -7.49 -6.67
N ALA A 158 -12.42 -8.06 -6.54
CA ALA A 158 -13.35 -7.71 -5.48
C ALA A 158 -12.78 -8.08 -4.09
N GLU A 159 -12.11 -9.23 -3.97
CA GLU A 159 -11.40 -9.61 -2.74
C GLU A 159 -10.26 -8.66 -2.39
N VAL A 160 -9.49 -8.19 -3.38
CA VAL A 160 -8.43 -7.17 -3.14
C VAL A 160 -9.05 -5.91 -2.53
N ARG A 161 -10.13 -5.40 -3.13
CA ARG A 161 -10.87 -4.25 -2.64
C ARG A 161 -11.46 -4.52 -1.24
N THR A 162 -12.05 -5.68 -0.98
CA THR A 162 -12.63 -5.98 0.34
C THR A 162 -11.55 -6.10 1.41
N SER A 163 -10.44 -6.79 1.15
CA SER A 163 -9.33 -6.95 2.12
C SER A 163 -8.73 -5.60 2.50
N LEU A 164 -8.42 -4.76 1.51
CA LEU A 164 -7.89 -3.42 1.75
C LEU A 164 -8.93 -2.50 2.39
N ALA A 165 -10.20 -2.60 2.01
CA ALA A 165 -11.26 -1.79 2.61
C ALA A 165 -11.45 -2.10 4.10
N GLU A 166 -11.48 -3.38 4.48
CA GLU A 166 -11.54 -3.76 5.89
C GLU A 166 -10.36 -3.22 6.69
N HIS A 167 -9.15 -3.33 6.15
CA HIS A 167 -7.95 -2.81 6.79
C HIS A 167 -8.00 -1.29 6.97
N PHE A 168 -8.28 -0.57 5.89
CA PHE A 168 -8.21 0.88 5.87
C PHE A 168 -9.42 1.54 6.54
N GLU A 169 -10.58 0.91 6.62
CA GLU A 169 -11.71 1.44 7.41
C GLU A 169 -11.26 1.69 8.85
N ALA A 170 -10.63 0.69 9.49
CA ALA A 170 -10.12 0.80 10.85
C ALA A 170 -9.00 1.84 10.98
N VAL A 171 -8.00 1.82 10.08
CA VAL A 171 -6.86 2.75 10.14
C VAL A 171 -7.31 4.20 9.91
N LEU A 172 -8.22 4.42 8.96
CA LEU A 172 -8.74 5.76 8.66
C LEU A 172 -9.64 6.31 9.77
N ASP A 173 -10.31 5.46 10.55
CA ASP A 173 -11.02 5.91 11.76
C ASP A 173 -10.06 6.49 12.80
N GLY A 174 -8.89 5.87 13.00
CA GLY A 174 -7.85 6.37 13.90
C GLY A 174 -7.21 7.68 13.41
N PHE A 175 -6.87 7.76 12.12
CA PHE A 175 -6.24 8.95 11.53
C PHE A 175 -7.20 10.11 11.26
N GLY A 176 -8.48 9.83 10.99
CA GLY A 176 -9.47 10.81 10.55
C GLY A 176 -9.54 12.09 11.40
N PRO A 177 -9.60 12.00 12.74
CA PRO A 177 -9.60 13.16 13.63
C PRO A 177 -8.37 14.08 13.48
N ARG A 178 -7.25 13.59 12.95
CA ARG A 178 -6.00 14.35 12.74
C ARG A 178 -5.89 14.98 11.36
N MET A 179 -6.66 14.48 10.39
CA MET A 179 -6.43 14.73 8.96
C MET A 179 -7.11 15.98 8.42
N ARG A 180 -8.02 16.62 9.19
CA ARG A 180 -8.87 17.76 8.75
C ARG A 180 -9.49 17.55 7.36
N ARG A 181 -9.83 16.31 7.03
CA ARG A 181 -10.35 15.85 5.72
C ARG A 181 -11.61 15.03 5.93
N GLY A 182 -12.57 15.18 5.02
CA GLY A 182 -13.77 14.34 5.02
C GLY A 182 -13.47 12.89 4.61
N ARG A 183 -14.37 11.98 4.97
CA ARG A 183 -14.25 10.53 4.72
C ARG A 183 -13.93 10.18 3.26
N ARG A 184 -14.54 10.86 2.29
CA ARG A 184 -14.25 10.69 0.86
C ARG A 184 -12.79 10.97 0.51
N ALA A 185 -12.19 12.02 1.09
CA ALA A 185 -10.80 12.36 0.84
C ALA A 185 -9.85 11.35 1.51
N LEU A 186 -10.19 10.80 2.68
CA LEU A 186 -9.41 9.72 3.30
C LEU A 186 -9.39 8.46 2.43
N TRP A 187 -10.55 8.07 1.88
CA TRP A 187 -10.64 6.96 0.94
C TRP A 187 -9.97 7.24 -0.41
N GLY A 188 -9.89 8.51 -0.81
CA GLY A 188 -9.08 8.93 -1.96
C GLY A 188 -7.59 8.75 -1.71
N MET A 189 -7.11 8.99 -0.49
CA MET A 189 -5.72 8.69 -0.14
C MET A 189 -5.46 7.19 -0.24
N ALA A 190 -6.31 6.33 0.33
CA ALA A 190 -6.16 4.89 0.20
C ALA A 190 -6.11 4.43 -1.27
N THR A 191 -6.97 5.01 -2.12
CA THR A 191 -6.95 4.75 -3.58
C THR A 191 -5.63 5.15 -4.20
N ASP A 192 -5.11 6.34 -3.87
CA ASP A 192 -3.81 6.79 -4.37
C ASP A 192 -2.67 5.87 -3.90
N GLU A 193 -2.65 5.42 -2.64
CA GLU A 193 -1.61 4.52 -2.13
C GLU A 193 -1.64 3.13 -2.78
N ILE A 194 -2.83 2.60 -3.07
CA ILE A 194 -2.98 1.33 -3.80
C ILE A 194 -2.35 1.45 -5.20
N VAL A 195 -2.72 2.51 -5.92
CA VAL A 195 -2.32 2.70 -7.31
C VAL A 195 -0.83 3.06 -7.39
N GLU A 196 -0.37 4.04 -6.63
CA GLU A 196 1.03 4.49 -6.66
C GLU A 196 1.99 3.43 -6.11
N GLY A 197 1.57 2.67 -5.09
CA GLY A 197 2.36 1.56 -4.55
C GLY A 197 2.61 0.47 -5.58
N LEU A 198 1.54 -0.11 -6.12
CA LEU A 198 1.70 -1.21 -7.08
C LEU A 198 2.31 -0.72 -8.40
N TRP A 199 1.99 0.50 -8.86
CA TRP A 199 2.60 1.05 -10.08
C TRP A 199 4.12 1.19 -9.93
N TYR A 200 4.59 1.74 -8.80
CA TYR A 200 6.03 1.84 -8.53
C TYR A 200 6.72 0.47 -8.48
N ILE A 201 6.13 -0.51 -7.80
CA ILE A 201 6.68 -1.87 -7.75
C ILE A 201 6.62 -2.55 -9.12
N GLY A 202 5.56 -2.33 -9.90
CA GLY A 202 5.43 -2.80 -11.28
C GLY A 202 6.57 -2.30 -12.17
N ALA A 203 6.94 -1.02 -12.06
CA ALA A 203 8.09 -0.46 -12.76
C ALA A 203 9.41 -1.12 -12.34
N LEU A 204 9.64 -1.34 -11.04
CA LEU A 204 10.83 -2.04 -10.56
C LEU A 204 10.89 -3.52 -10.99
N LEU A 205 9.74 -4.14 -11.27
CA LEU A 205 9.64 -5.50 -11.81
C LEU A 205 9.82 -5.57 -13.32
N GLY A 206 9.88 -4.43 -14.04
CA GLY A 206 9.83 -4.40 -15.51
C GLY A 206 8.44 -4.68 -16.09
N GLU A 207 7.40 -4.54 -15.28
CA GLU A 207 6.01 -4.93 -15.55
C GLU A 207 5.06 -3.72 -15.48
N GLU A 208 5.58 -2.50 -15.68
CA GLU A 208 4.82 -1.25 -15.55
C GLU A 208 3.53 -1.23 -16.38
N PRO A 209 3.53 -1.56 -17.69
CA PRO A 209 2.30 -1.57 -18.48
C PRO A 209 1.25 -2.57 -17.96
N ARG A 210 1.70 -3.74 -17.49
CA ARG A 210 0.81 -4.76 -16.90
C ARG A 210 0.22 -4.28 -15.57
N ALA A 211 1.05 -3.66 -14.73
CA ALA A 211 0.60 -3.08 -13.46
C ALA A 211 -0.43 -1.98 -13.67
N MET A 212 -0.22 -1.10 -14.66
CA MET A 212 -1.20 -0.06 -15.02
C MET A 212 -2.54 -0.67 -15.46
N ALA A 213 -2.52 -1.65 -16.37
CA ALA A 213 -3.74 -2.30 -16.85
C ALA A 213 -4.51 -3.01 -15.73
N GLU A 214 -3.82 -3.74 -14.85
CA GLU A 214 -4.45 -4.40 -13.69
C GLU A 214 -5.01 -3.38 -12.69
N LEU A 215 -4.32 -2.25 -12.47
CA LEU A 215 -4.78 -1.18 -11.61
C LEU A 215 -6.01 -0.44 -12.17
N ASP A 216 -6.09 -0.25 -13.49
CA ASP A 216 -7.29 0.31 -14.14
C ASP A 216 -8.51 -0.61 -13.94
N LEU A 217 -8.32 -1.93 -13.98
CA LEU A 217 -9.38 -2.91 -13.69
C LEU A 217 -9.70 -3.00 -12.20
N LEU A 218 -8.70 -2.85 -11.32
CA LEU A 218 -8.88 -2.88 -9.87
C LEU A 218 -9.63 -1.63 -9.37
N MET A 219 -9.26 -0.46 -9.90
CA MET A 219 -9.74 0.87 -9.48
C MET A 219 -10.38 1.64 -10.66
N PRO A 220 -11.50 1.13 -11.24
CA PRO A 220 -12.11 1.72 -12.42
C PRO A 220 -12.88 3.02 -12.13
N GLY A 221 -13.12 3.35 -10.85
CA GLY A 221 -13.79 4.59 -10.45
C GLY A 221 -14.61 4.46 -9.18
N THR A 222 -15.62 5.34 -9.05
CA THR A 222 -16.39 5.52 -7.80
C THR A 222 -17.84 5.02 -7.86
N ALA A 223 -18.18 4.25 -8.90
CA ALA A 223 -19.50 3.64 -9.03
C ALA A 223 -19.81 2.70 -7.84
N LYS A 224 -21.10 2.41 -7.61
CA LYS A 224 -21.58 1.76 -6.39
C LYS A 224 -21.06 0.34 -6.06
N PRO A 225 -20.41 -0.48 -6.93
CA PRO A 225 -19.72 -1.67 -6.43
C PRO A 225 -18.32 -1.37 -5.84
N TYR A 226 -17.76 -0.18 -6.08
CA TYR A 226 -16.38 0.18 -5.70
C TYR A 226 -16.31 1.09 -4.47
N LYS A 227 -17.44 1.34 -3.80
CA LYS A 227 -17.41 1.99 -2.48
C LYS A 227 -16.66 1.07 -1.49
N PRO A 228 -15.91 1.63 -0.53
CA PRO A 228 -15.86 3.03 -0.12
C PRO A 228 -14.82 3.90 -0.87
N TYR A 229 -14.11 3.36 -1.86
CA TYR A 229 -13.03 4.04 -2.56
C TYR A 229 -13.48 5.31 -3.31
N ALA A 230 -12.54 6.25 -3.45
CA ALA A 230 -12.73 7.51 -4.15
C ALA A 230 -11.61 7.75 -5.16
N GLY A 231 -11.98 8.12 -6.39
CA GLY A 231 -11.06 8.24 -7.52
C GLY A 231 -10.99 6.97 -8.35
N SER A 232 -10.00 6.90 -9.22
CA SER A 232 -9.65 5.76 -10.08
C SER A 232 -8.13 5.62 -10.15
N ALA A 233 -7.64 4.59 -10.84
CA ALA A 233 -6.23 4.49 -11.23
C ALA A 233 -5.79 5.74 -12.01
N GLY A 234 -6.58 6.16 -13.00
CA GLY A 234 -6.49 7.51 -13.58
C GLY A 234 -5.20 7.75 -14.36
N PHE A 235 -4.63 6.70 -14.95
CA PHE A 235 -3.45 6.80 -15.78
C PHE A 235 -3.72 7.57 -17.06
N ARG A 236 -2.69 8.28 -17.53
CA ARG A 236 -2.65 8.99 -18.80
C ARG A 236 -1.21 9.19 -19.26
N GLU A 237 -1.03 9.42 -20.53
CA GLU A 237 0.28 9.82 -21.06
C GLU A 237 0.60 11.26 -20.68
N LEU A 238 1.88 11.52 -20.38
CA LEU A 238 2.42 12.87 -20.20
C LEU A 238 3.00 13.36 -21.53
N THR A 239 2.15 14.01 -22.34
CA THR A 239 2.54 14.55 -23.64
C THR A 239 3.77 15.45 -23.54
N GLY A 240 4.74 15.25 -24.45
CA GLY A 240 5.99 16.00 -24.47
C GLY A 240 7.07 15.47 -23.52
N SER A 241 6.82 14.34 -22.85
CA SER A 241 7.84 13.61 -22.10
C SER A 241 7.99 12.19 -22.62
N GLN A 242 9.22 11.81 -22.94
CA GLN A 242 9.57 10.45 -23.36
C GLN A 242 10.63 9.86 -22.43
N GLY A 243 10.60 8.53 -22.31
CA GLY A 243 11.68 7.73 -21.75
C GLY A 243 12.92 7.79 -22.65
N PRO A 244 14.07 7.28 -22.15
CA PRO A 244 15.30 7.19 -22.94
C PRO A 244 15.16 6.38 -24.24
N ASP A 245 14.18 5.48 -24.28
CA ASP A 245 13.81 4.62 -25.42
C ASP A 245 12.75 5.25 -26.34
N GLY A 246 12.35 6.50 -26.09
CA GLY A 246 11.32 7.20 -26.85
C GLY A 246 9.88 6.86 -26.44
N THR A 247 9.68 5.97 -25.45
CA THR A 247 8.33 5.61 -24.99
C THR A 247 7.67 6.79 -24.27
N PRO A 248 6.37 7.07 -24.48
CA PRO A 248 5.67 8.10 -23.73
C PRO A 248 5.71 7.79 -22.23
N ARG A 249 6.03 8.79 -21.40
CA ARG A 249 5.98 8.60 -19.95
C ARG A 249 4.54 8.62 -19.45
N ALA A 250 4.19 7.67 -18.60
CA ALA A 250 2.91 7.67 -17.90
C ALA A 250 2.90 8.65 -16.72
N THR A 251 1.73 9.22 -16.45
CA THR A 251 1.38 9.91 -15.20
C THR A 251 -0.04 9.52 -14.82
N ARG A 252 -0.55 10.06 -13.70
CA ARG A 252 -1.93 9.86 -13.30
C ARG A 252 -2.54 11.08 -12.62
N ASP A 253 -3.85 11.18 -12.72
CA ASP A 253 -4.63 12.15 -11.95
C ASP A 253 -4.99 11.55 -10.58
N ARG A 254 -4.34 12.06 -9.54
CA ARG A 254 -4.58 11.63 -8.17
C ARG A 254 -5.99 11.96 -7.69
N ALA A 255 -6.53 11.10 -6.85
CA ALA A 255 -7.76 11.38 -6.11
C ALA A 255 -7.56 12.48 -5.06
N THR A 256 -6.34 12.63 -4.53
CA THR A 256 -6.04 13.56 -3.43
C THR A 256 -4.69 14.27 -3.56
N CYS A 257 -4.58 15.42 -2.89
CA CYS A 257 -3.30 16.10 -2.67
C CYS A 257 -2.67 15.59 -1.37
N CYS A 258 -1.36 15.36 -1.31
CA CYS A 258 -0.64 14.98 -0.08
C CYS A 258 -0.21 16.19 0.78
N PHE A 259 -0.45 17.42 0.31
CA PHE A 259 0.00 18.69 0.92
C PHE A 259 1.51 18.88 1.03
N PHE A 260 2.34 18.04 0.42
CA PHE A 260 3.81 18.21 0.45
C PHE A 260 4.29 19.58 -0.05
N TYR A 261 3.56 20.19 -0.99
CA TYR A 261 3.86 21.54 -1.51
C TYR A 261 3.91 22.63 -0.42
N THR A 262 3.32 22.42 0.77
CA THR A 262 3.39 23.40 1.87
C THR A 262 4.75 23.41 2.56
N LEU A 263 5.62 22.43 2.29
CA LEU A 263 6.98 22.34 2.84
C LEU A 263 8.06 22.67 1.80
N ARG A 264 7.93 22.08 0.61
CA ARG A 264 8.87 22.21 -0.51
C ARG A 264 8.09 22.21 -1.83
N PRO A 265 7.51 23.36 -2.24
CA PRO A 265 6.73 23.46 -3.49
C PRO A 265 7.53 23.14 -4.76
N GLU A 266 8.85 23.27 -4.72
CA GLU A 266 9.79 22.92 -5.77
C GLU A 266 9.96 21.40 -5.96
N ASP A 267 9.72 20.59 -4.92
CA ASP A 267 10.04 19.15 -4.88
C ASP A 267 8.79 18.25 -4.96
N THR A 268 7.71 18.71 -5.59
CA THR A 268 6.50 17.90 -5.75
C THR A 268 6.70 16.70 -6.70
N CYS A 269 6.10 15.56 -6.38
CA CYS A 269 6.11 14.36 -7.23
C CYS A 269 5.45 14.58 -8.61
N LEU A 270 5.73 13.65 -9.54
CA LEU A 270 5.20 13.68 -10.92
C LEU A 270 3.68 13.49 -11.00
N THR A 271 3.03 13.03 -9.94
CA THR A 271 1.57 12.86 -9.86
C THR A 271 0.90 13.99 -9.05
N CYS A 272 1.64 15.00 -8.60
CA CYS A 272 1.12 16.05 -7.74
C CYS A 272 0.04 16.88 -8.45
N PRO A 273 -1.23 16.94 -7.97
CA PRO A 273 -2.31 17.67 -8.66
C PRO A 273 -2.11 19.20 -8.68
N ARG A 274 -1.08 19.72 -8.02
CA ARG A 274 -0.72 21.15 -8.01
C ARG A 274 0.30 21.54 -9.07
N THR A 275 0.89 20.57 -9.73
CA THR A 275 1.88 20.76 -10.80
C THR A 275 1.16 20.66 -12.13
N CYS A 276 1.42 21.55 -13.09
CA CYS A 276 0.88 21.43 -14.45
C CYS A 276 1.80 20.55 -15.32
N ASP A 277 1.28 20.03 -16.42
CA ASP A 277 2.06 19.11 -17.27
C ASP A 277 3.30 19.77 -17.87
N ALA A 278 3.22 21.05 -18.27
CA ALA A 278 4.39 21.79 -18.76
C ALA A 278 5.51 21.89 -17.70
N GLU A 279 5.16 22.05 -16.42
CA GLU A 279 6.12 22.03 -15.31
C GLU A 279 6.69 20.62 -15.11
N ARG A 280 5.86 19.57 -15.15
CA ARG A 280 6.32 18.18 -15.03
C ARG A 280 7.33 17.83 -16.11
N VAL A 281 7.01 18.14 -17.37
CA VAL A 281 7.89 17.91 -18.52
C VAL A 281 9.22 18.62 -18.34
N ARG A 282 9.20 19.90 -17.93
CA ARG A 282 10.42 20.68 -17.70
C ARG A 282 11.34 20.05 -16.65
N ARG A 283 10.78 19.58 -15.53
CA ARG A 283 11.55 18.94 -14.45
C ARG A 283 12.17 17.61 -14.87
N LEU A 284 11.42 16.82 -15.63
CA LEU A 284 11.91 15.56 -16.20
C LEU A 284 13.05 15.82 -17.20
N ALA A 285 12.93 16.83 -18.05
CA ALA A 285 13.99 17.20 -18.99
C ALA A 285 15.27 17.71 -18.29
N ALA A 286 15.17 18.29 -17.09
CA ALA A 286 16.31 18.77 -16.32
C ALA A 286 17.06 17.68 -15.54
N THR A 287 16.48 16.48 -15.43
CA THR A 287 17.04 15.33 -14.69
C THR A 287 17.46 14.17 -15.59
N ALA A 288 17.17 14.26 -16.89
CA ALA A 288 17.60 13.33 -17.94
C ALA A 288 18.98 13.72 -18.48
#